data_AF-A0A2R8BXP1-F1
#
_entry.id   AF-A0A2R8BXP1-F1
#
_cell.length_a   1.000
_cell.length_b   1.000
_cell.length_c   1.000
_cell.angle_alpha   90.00
_cell.angle_beta   90.00
_cell.angle_gamma   90.00
#
_symmetry.space_group_name_H-M   'P 1'
#
loop_
_entity.id
_entity.type
_entity.pdbx_description
1 polymer ?
#
loop_
_entity_poly.entity_id
_entity_poly.type
_entity_poly.pdbx_seq_one_letter_code
_entity_poly.pdbx_strand_id
1 'polypeptide(L)' 'MFRNLAHARIVIAAWANDYNTERPHSALDYQTPVDYAQTLTTAINRPAA' A
#
# COMPACT_ATOMS: atom_id res chain seq x y z
N MET A 1 12.73 -16.62 -9.23
CA MET A 1 14.15 -16.21 -9.33
C MET A 1 14.28 -14.95 -10.17
N PHE A 2 15.11 -14.00 -9.76
CA PHE A 2 15.45 -12.83 -10.57
C PHE A 2 16.54 -13.17 -11.58
N ARG A 3 16.51 -12.52 -12.74
CA ARG A 3 17.45 -12.80 -13.85
C ARG A 3 18.68 -11.89 -13.78
N ASN A 4 18.49 -10.68 -13.27
CA ASN A 4 19.50 -9.66 -13.00
C ASN A 4 18.88 -8.56 -12.10
N LEU A 5 19.67 -7.55 -11.75
CA LEU A 5 19.23 -6.45 -10.89
C LEU A 5 18.09 -5.63 -11.51
N ALA A 6 18.11 -5.37 -12.82
CA ALA A 6 17.06 -4.63 -13.49
C ALA A 6 15.71 -5.37 -13.42
N HIS A 7 15.71 -6.68 -13.68
CA HIS A 7 14.52 -7.52 -13.54
C HIS A 7 14.01 -7.54 -12.09
N ALA A 8 14.91 -7.62 -11.10
CA ALA A 8 14.53 -7.57 -9.68
C ALA A 8 13.81 -6.26 -9.33
N ARG A 9 14.34 -5.12 -9.77
CA ARG A 9 13.71 -3.80 -9.52
C ARG A 9 12.31 -3.71 -10.09
N ILE A 10 12.10 -4.20 -11.33
CA ILE A 10 10.78 -4.19 -11.97
C ILE A 10 9.79 -5.06 -11.20
N VAL A 11 10.16 -6.30 -10.89
CA VAL A 11 9.26 -7.24 -10.20
C VAL A 11 8.92 -6.75 -8.80
N ILE A 12 9.89 -6.22 -8.06
CA ILE A 12 9.65 -5.67 -6.71
C ILE A 12 8.76 -4.43 -6.77
N ALA A 13 8.99 -3.54 -7.73
CA ALA A 13 8.14 -2.34 -7.89
C ALA A 13 6.69 -2.73 -8.24
N ALA A 14 6.50 -3.68 -9.15
CA ALA A 14 5.18 -4.19 -9.50
C ALA A 14 4.49 -4.84 -8.30
N TRP A 15 5.21 -5.67 -7.54
CA TRP A 15 4.68 -6.30 -6.33
C TRP A 15 4.33 -5.28 -5.24
N ALA A 16 5.18 -4.28 -5.02
CA ALA A 16 4.92 -3.24 -4.02
C ALA A 16 3.70 -2.39 -4.40
N ASN A 17 3.49 -2.13 -5.69
CA ASN A 17 2.27 -1.46 -6.17
C ASN A 17 1.04 -2.31 -5.85
N ASP A 18 0.99 -3.55 -6.34
CA ASP A 18 -0.11 -4.50 -6.11
C ASP A 18 -0.44 -4.67 -4.61
N TYR A 19 0.58 -4.86 -3.77
CA TYR A 19 0.39 -5.00 -2.32
C TYR A 19 -0.23 -3.76 -1.67
N ASN A 20 0.20 -2.57 -2.09
CA ASN A 20 -0.24 -1.31 -1.48
C ASN A 20 -1.58 -0.81 -2.02
N THR A 21 -1.96 -1.18 -3.25
CA THR A 21 -3.12 -0.58 -3.93
C THR A 21 -4.25 -1.56 -4.26
N GLU A 22 -3.97 -2.85 -4.37
CA GLU A 22 -4.97 -3.82 -4.88
C GLU A 22 -5.39 -4.85 -3.85
N ARG A 23 -4.58 -5.11 -2.83
CA ARG A 23 -4.81 -6.18 -1.86
C ARG A 23 -5.37 -5.67 -0.53
N PRO A 24 -6.62 -6.01 -0.19
CA PRO A 24 -7.16 -5.91 1.18
C PRO A 24 -6.38 -6.76 2.18
N HIS A 25 -6.06 -6.19 3.34
CA HIS A 25 -5.39 -6.92 4.43
C HIS A 25 -6.31 -7.03 5.64
N SER A 26 -6.45 -8.22 6.21
CA SER A 26 -7.32 -8.45 7.38
C SER A 26 -6.90 -7.65 8.62
N ALA A 27 -5.61 -7.32 8.75
CA ALA A 27 -5.10 -6.46 9.83
C ALA A 27 -5.49 -4.97 9.66
N LEU A 28 -5.95 -4.57 8.48
CA LEU A 28 -6.39 -3.22 8.15
C LEU A 28 -7.91 -3.19 7.89
N ASP A 29 -8.68 -4.04 8.59
CA ASP A 29 -10.13 -4.19 8.39
C ASP A 29 -10.52 -4.46 6.93
N TYR A 30 -9.69 -5.24 6.22
CA TYR A 30 -9.82 -5.51 4.78
C TYR A 30 -9.76 -4.26 3.89
N GLN A 31 -9.02 -3.22 4.31
CA GLN A 31 -8.62 -2.12 3.44
C GLN A 31 -7.28 -2.41 2.77
N THR A 32 -7.02 -1.74 1.65
CA THR A 32 -5.66 -1.66 1.10
C THR A 32 -4.82 -0.73 1.97
N PRO A 33 -3.49 -0.87 1.98
CA PRO A 33 -2.61 0.03 2.73
C PRO A 33 -2.78 1.50 2.35
N VAL A 34 -3.00 1.79 1.06
CA VAL A 34 -3.25 3.17 0.59
C VAL A 34 -4.57 3.71 1.14
N ASP A 35 -5.65 2.95 1.09
CA ASP A 35 -6.95 3.39 1.63
C ASP A 35 -6.85 3.65 3.15
N TYR A 36 -6.19 2.74 3.87
CA TYR A 36 -5.98 2.90 5.30
C TYR A 36 -5.19 4.18 5.61
N ALA A 37 -4.10 4.44 4.89
CA ALA A 37 -3.32 5.68 5.04
C ALA A 37 -4.14 6.95 4.76
N GLN A 38 -5.07 6.91 3.80
CA GLN A 38 -5.98 8.02 3.53
C GLN A 38 -6.96 8.26 4.69
N THR A 39 -7.51 7.19 5.28
CA THR A 39 -8.39 7.32 6.47
C THR A 39 -7.64 7.93 7.65
N LEU A 40 -6.40 7.50 7.90
CA LEU A 40 -5.53 8.07 8.94
C LEU A 40 -5.23 9.55 8.68
N THR A 41 -4.88 9.90 7.45
CA THR A 41 -4.59 11.29 7.06
C THR A 41 -5.82 12.17 7.27
N THR A 42 -7.00 11.68 6.91
CA THR A 42 -8.28 12.38 7.11
C THR A 42 -8.58 12.58 8.60
N ALA A 43 -8.33 11.56 9.42
CA ALA A 43 -8.54 11.63 10.86
C ALA A 43 -7.60 12.66 11.53
N ILE A 44 -6.33 12.69 11.13
CA ILE A 44 -5.34 13.67 11.63
C ILE A 44 -5.73 15.10 11.24
N ASN A 45 -6.21 15.30 10.02
CA ASN A 45 -6.52 16.62 9.48
C ASN A 45 -7.91 17.16 9.91
N ARG A 46 -8.68 16.42 10.71
CA ARG A 46 -9.98 16.89 11.19
C ARG A 46 -9.78 17.91 12.33
N PRO A 47 -10.25 19.16 12.19
CA PRO A 47 -10.18 20.12 13.27
C PRO A 47 -11.11 19.69 14.42
N ALA A 48 -10.65 19.87 15.66
CA ALA A 48 -11.50 19.70 16.83
C ALA A 48 -12.65 20.72 16.77
N ALA A 49 -13.89 20.21 16.84
CA ALA A 49 -15.09 21.04 16.91
C ALA A 49 -15.22 21.74 18.27
#